data_AF-A0A084WCQ3-F1
#
_entry.id   AF-A0A084WCQ3-F1
#
_cell.length_a   1.000
_cell.length_b   1.000
_cell.length_c   1.000
_cell.angle_alpha   90.00
_cell.angle_beta   90.00
_cell.angle_gamma   90.00
#
_symmetry.space_group_name_H-M   'P 1'
#
loop_
_entity.id
_entity.type
_entity.pdbx_description
1 polymer ?
#
loop_
_entity_poly.entity_id
_entity_poly.type
_entity_poly.pdbx_seq_one_letter_code
_entity_poly.pdbx_strand_id
1 'polypeptide(L)'
;MALSSFQPPSDGRLIDLVDNEWIADELPFDHILVPSDKLPDPEADNGDSHLTLKEQEQKWTDLALSSLAPDLSVTEQVNFPGV
;
A
#
# COMPACT_ATOMS: atom_id res chain seq x y z
N MET A 1 33.74 -2.77 34.48
CA MET A 1 33.70 -3.50 33.20
C MET A 1 33.43 -2.47 32.11
N ALA A 2 34.42 -2.13 31.30
CA ALA A 2 34.23 -1.27 30.14
C ALA A 2 33.86 -2.17 28.95
N LEU A 3 32.74 -1.87 28.28
CA LEU A 3 32.38 -2.49 27.01
C LEU A 3 33.42 -2.02 25.99
N SER A 4 34.38 -2.89 25.68
CA SER A 4 35.33 -2.66 24.59
C SER A 4 34.52 -2.57 23.30
N SER A 5 34.48 -1.37 22.73
CA SER A 5 33.83 -1.09 21.46
C SER A 5 34.46 -1.99 20.40
N PHE A 6 33.71 -2.98 19.90
CA PHE A 6 34.12 -3.78 18.76
C PHE A 6 34.06 -2.89 17.51
N GLN A 7 35.18 -2.27 17.16
CA GLN A 7 35.32 -1.65 15.86
C GLN A 7 35.69 -2.77 14.87
N PRO A 8 34.93 -2.99 13.79
CA PRO A 8 35.33 -3.92 12.75
C PRO A 8 36.69 -3.48 12.17
N PRO A 9 37.61 -4.42 11.88
CA PRO A 9 38.82 -4.09 11.14
C PRO A 9 38.42 -3.42 9.84
N SER A 10 38.77 -2.15 9.68
CA SER A 10 38.65 -1.46 8.40
C SER A 10 39.67 -2.10 7.47
N ASP A 11 39.20 -3.00 6.61
CA ASP A 11 40.03 -3.66 5.62
C ASP A 11 40.48 -2.60 4.59
N GLY A 12 41.62 -1.95 4.87
CA GLY A 12 42.04 -0.69 4.25
C GLY A 12 42.21 -0.74 2.73
N ARG A 13 42.34 -1.94 2.15
CA ARG A 13 42.45 -2.13 0.69
C ARG A 13 41.16 -1.74 -0.06
N LEU A 14 40.00 -1.89 0.57
CA LEU A 14 38.72 -1.49 -0.03
C LEU A 14 38.49 0.03 0.07
N ILE A 15 39.07 0.69 1.07
CA ILE A 15 38.99 2.14 1.26
C ILE A 15 39.80 2.89 0.18
N ASP A 16 40.95 2.36 -0.23
CA ASP A 16 41.83 3.02 -1.22
C ASP A 16 41.26 3.07 -2.65
N LEU A 17 40.17 2.34 -2.92
CA LEU A 17 39.54 2.26 -4.24
C LEU A 17 38.33 3.19 -4.41
N VAL A 18 37.73 3.64 -3.31
CA VAL A 18 36.52 4.46 -3.31
C VAL A 18 36.91 5.92 -3.12
N ASP A 19 36.48 6.80 -4.03
CA ASP A 19 36.72 8.23 -3.90
C ASP A 19 35.72 8.88 -2.93
N ASN A 20 36.01 10.13 -2.54
CA ASN A 20 35.15 10.86 -1.60
C ASN A 20 33.77 11.19 -2.19
N GLU A 21 33.63 11.24 -3.52
CA GLU A 21 32.35 11.49 -4.17
C GLU A 21 31.43 10.27 -4.03
N TRP A 22 31.95 9.07 -4.25
CA TRP A 22 31.19 7.83 -4.10
C TRP A 22 30.85 7.53 -2.63
N ILE A 23 31.72 7.89 -1.67
CA ILE A 23 31.39 7.78 -0.23
C ILE A 23 30.24 8.72 0.16
N ALA A 24 30.15 9.88 -0.47
CA ALA A 24 29.14 10.89 -0.18
C ALA A 24 27.85 10.70 -1.01
N ASP A 25 27.86 9.80 -2.00
CA ASP A 25 26.72 9.55 -2.87
C ASP A 25 25.58 8.84 -2.10
N GLU A 26 24.37 9.38 -2.22
CA GLU A 26 23.17 8.83 -1.59
C GLU A 26 22.19 8.40 -2.68
N LEU A 27 21.65 7.19 -2.54
CA LEU A 27 20.65 6.70 -3.48
C LEU A 27 19.39 7.58 -3.41
N PRO A 28 18.80 7.95 -4.56
CA PRO A 28 17.58 8.73 -4.58
C PRO A 28 16.43 7.95 -3.93
N PHE A 29 15.55 8.67 -3.22
CA PHE A 29 14.28 8.14 -2.73
C PHE A 29 13.27 8.06 -3.88
N ASP A 30 13.43 7.04 -4.71
CA ASP A 30 12.56 6.83 -5.87
C ASP A 30 11.28 6.06 -5.48
N HIS A 31 10.19 6.38 -6.18
CA HIS A 31 8.90 5.73 -5.96
C HIS A 31 8.78 4.52 -6.89
N ILE A 32 8.40 3.39 -6.33
CA ILE A 32 8.08 2.21 -7.12
C ILE A 32 6.63 2.27 -7.61
N LEU A 33 6.40 1.76 -8.82
CA LEU A 33 5.04 1.57 -9.33
C LEU A 33 4.40 0.40 -8.59
N VAL A 34 3.44 0.70 -7.73
CA VAL A 34 2.65 -0.31 -7.02
C VAL A 34 1.30 -0.48 -7.74
N PRO A 35 0.98 -1.68 -8.27
CA PRO A 35 -0.31 -1.93 -8.90
C PRO A 35 -1.44 -1.78 -7.88
N SER A 36 -2.29 -0.78 -8.07
CA SER A 36 -3.39 -0.47 -7.14
C SER A 36 -4.41 -1.60 -7.04
N ASP A 37 -4.61 -2.37 -8.12
CA ASP A 37 -5.49 -3.54 -8.16
C ASP A 37 -5.04 -4.68 -7.22
N LYS A 38 -3.77 -4.66 -6.80
CA LYS A 38 -3.15 -5.61 -5.87
C LYS A 38 -3.07 -5.09 -4.45
N LEU A 39 -3.59 -3.90 -4.19
CA LEU A 39 -3.65 -3.33 -2.86
C LEU A 39 -5.05 -3.52 -2.26
N PRO A 40 -5.14 -3.68 -0.93
CA PRO A 40 -6.41 -3.60 -0.22
C PRO A 40 -6.98 -2.19 -0.31
N ASP A 41 -8.31 -2.10 -0.32
CA ASP A 41 -9.02 -0.82 -0.35
C ASP A 41 -8.79 -0.05 0.98
N PRO A 42 -8.22 1.17 0.94
CA PRO A 42 -8.03 1.98 2.14
C PRO A 42 -9.34 2.44 2.79
N GLU A 43 -10.46 2.46 2.05
CA GLU A 43 -11.77 2.87 2.53
C GLU A 43 -12.64 1.68 2.99
N ALA A 44 -12.08 0.45 3.01
CA ALA A 44 -12.79 -0.73 3.47
C ALA A 44 -13.09 -0.66 4.98
N ASP A 45 -14.24 -0.07 5.32
CA ASP A 45 -14.83 -0.02 6.68
C ASP A 45 -15.45 -1.36 7.10
N ASN A 46 -15.54 -2.31 6.16
CA ASN A 46 -16.06 -3.65 6.37
C ASN A 46 -14.93 -4.69 6.33
N GLY A 47 -15.13 -5.88 6.94
CA GLY A 47 -14.10 -6.92 7.15
C GLY A 47 -13.35 -7.50 5.93
N ASP A 48 -13.57 -6.93 4.74
CA ASP A 48 -12.87 -7.22 3.49
C ASP A 48 -11.54 -6.45 3.36
N SER A 49 -11.07 -5.71 4.39
CA SER A 49 -9.78 -4.98 4.38
C SER A 49 -8.55 -5.88 4.16
N HIS A 50 -8.71 -7.20 4.21
CA HIS A 50 -7.66 -8.19 3.94
C HIS A 50 -7.59 -8.63 2.47
N LEU A 51 -8.57 -8.25 1.64
CA LEU A 51 -8.65 -8.59 0.22
C LEU A 51 -8.17 -7.41 -0.64
N THR A 52 -7.58 -7.72 -1.78
CA THR A 52 -7.21 -6.70 -2.78
C THR A 52 -8.45 -6.20 -3.55
N LEU A 53 -8.39 -4.99 -4.10
CA LEU A 53 -9.46 -4.42 -4.93
C LEU A 53 -9.92 -5.39 -6.02
N LYS A 54 -8.97 -6.03 -6.71
CA LYS A 54 -9.28 -7.01 -7.75
C LYS A 54 -10.01 -8.25 -7.24
N GLU A 55 -9.69 -8.72 -6.03
CA GLU A 55 -10.35 -9.89 -5.43
C GLU A 55 -11.77 -9.54 -4.97
N GLN A 56 -11.98 -8.33 -4.47
CA GLN A 56 -13.30 -7.84 -4.08
C GLN A 56 -14.26 -7.79 -5.27
N GLU A 57 -13.81 -7.33 -6.43
CA GLU A 57 -14.61 -7.29 -7.68
C GLU A 57 -15.08 -8.67 -8.14
N GLN A 58 -14.37 -9.74 -7.77
CA GLN A 58 -14.75 -11.11 -8.13
C GLN A 58 -15.89 -11.66 -7.23
N LYS A 59 -16.22 -11.00 -6.13
CA LYS A 59 -17.31 -11.43 -5.24
C LYS A 59 -18.66 -11.09 -5.87
N TRP A 60 -19.55 -12.07 -5.95
CA TRP A 60 -20.95 -11.82 -6.29
C TRP A 60 -21.69 -11.30 -5.07
N THR A 61 -22.06 -10.03 -5.11
CA THR A 61 -22.83 -9.35 -4.07
C THR A 61 -24.33 -9.29 -4.38
N ASP A 62 -24.73 -9.66 -5.61
CA ASP A 62 -26.12 -9.66 -6.01
C ASP A 62 -26.87 -10.85 -5.40
N LEU A 63 -27.82 -10.54 -4.52
CA LEU A 63 -28.67 -11.51 -3.83
C LEU A 63 -30.08 -11.60 -4.43
N ALA A 64 -30.37 -10.87 -5.53
CA ALA A 64 -31.68 -10.80 -6.19
C ALA A 64 -32.88 -10.50 -5.25
N LEU A 65 -32.65 -9.86 -4.10
CA LEU A 65 -33.67 -9.61 -3.07
C LEU A 65 -34.80 -8.71 -3.57
N SER A 66 -34.56 -7.89 -4.60
CA SER A 66 -35.57 -7.07 -5.27
C SER A 66 -36.75 -7.90 -5.82
N SER A 67 -36.54 -9.18 -6.13
CA SER A 67 -37.63 -10.06 -6.57
C SER A 67 -38.59 -10.46 -5.43
N LEU A 68 -38.13 -10.41 -4.18
CA LEU A 68 -38.92 -10.82 -3.01
C LEU A 68 -39.79 -9.66 -2.48
N ALA A 69 -39.38 -8.41 -2.70
CA ALA A 69 -40.09 -7.22 -2.27
C ALA A 69 -39.87 -6.04 -3.25
N PRO A 70 -40.58 -6.01 -4.40
CA PRO A 70 -40.38 -5.00 -5.43
C PRO A 70 -40.71 -3.56 -4.95
N ASP A 71 -41.62 -3.40 -3.98
CA ASP A 71 -42.01 -2.12 -3.38
C ASP A 71 -40.97 -1.51 -2.42
N LEU A 72 -39.90 -2.24 -2.08
CA LEU A 72 -38.81 -1.75 -1.21
C LEU A 72 -37.54 -1.41 -2.00
N SER A 73 -37.62 -1.34 -3.33
CA SER A 73 -36.49 -0.92 -4.17
C SER A 73 -36.09 0.52 -3.82
N VAL A 74 -35.00 0.64 -3.06
CA VAL A 74 -34.47 1.88 -2.50
C VAL A 74 -34.26 2.91 -3.62
N THR A 75 -35.05 3.98 -3.58
CA THR A 75 -34.81 5.20 -4.33
C THR A 75 -33.57 5.89 -3.77
N GLU A 76 -32.40 5.61 -4.31
CA GLU A 76 -31.21 6.42 -4.07
C GLU A 76 -31.29 7.69 -4.92
N GLN A 77 -32.08 8.66 -4.47
CA GLN A 77 -32.02 10.03 -4.96
C GLN A 77 -30.71 10.64 -4.47
N VAL A 78 -29.70 10.61 -5.34
CA VAL A 78 -28.50 11.43 -5.21
C VAL A 78 -28.90 12.89 -5.42
N ASN A 79 -29.22 13.59 -4.32
CA ASN A 79 -29.32 15.04 -4.29
C ASN A 79 -27.97 15.60 -3.82
N PHE A 80 -27.11 16.01 -4.77
CA PHE A 80 -26.00 16.91 -4.47
C PHE A 80 -26.54 18.35 -4.50
N PRO A 81 -26.66 19.06 -3.36
CA PRO A 81 -26.83 20.50 -3.41
C PRO A 81 -25.45 21.11 -3.71
N GLY A 82 -25.35 21.83 -4.82
CA GLY A 82 -24.17 22.64 -5.11
C GLY A 82 -23.94 23.71 -4.05
N VAL A 83 -22.70 23.80 -3.59
CA VAL A 83 -21.95 25.05 -3.31
C VAL A 83 -20.47 24.72 -3.28
#